data_AF-A0A0Q9NYP3-F1
#
_entry.id   AF-A0A0Q9NYP3-F1
#
_cell.length_a   1.000
_cell.length_b   1.000
_cell.length_c   1.000
_cell.angle_alpha   90.00
_cell.angle_beta   90.00
_cell.angle_gamma   90.00
#
_symmetry.space_group_name_H-M   'P 1'
#
loop_
_entity.id
_entity.type
_entity.pdbx_description
1 polymer ?
#
loop_
_entity_poly.entity_id
_entity_poly.type
_entity_poly.pdbx_seq_one_letter_code
_entity_poly.pdbx_strand_id
1 'polypeptide(L)'
;MADSELLKYSRIRDDYNLQRRVNAAMLVQALYWVENPPDMTLEQRLMRDWVIDHPLQPIDLMTAYVATMPEVAAASVLLEGGGVDTSEVKDSDIKYTVGVKWNTVAANQFKATA
;
A
#
# COMPACT_ATOMS: atom_id res chain seq x y z
N MET A 1 -19.91 -10.21 -8.72
CA MET A 1 -18.69 -10.67 -8.03
C MET A 1 -19.12 -11.75 -7.06
N ALA A 2 -18.63 -12.98 -7.22
CA ALA A 2 -18.94 -14.08 -6.30
C ALA A 2 -18.21 -13.86 -4.96
N ASP A 3 -18.77 -14.33 -3.86
CA ASP A 3 -18.23 -14.17 -2.50
C ASP A 3 -16.75 -14.59 -2.35
N SER A 4 -16.26 -15.47 -3.24
CA SER A 4 -14.86 -15.90 -3.32
C SER A 4 -13.88 -14.78 -3.70
N GLU A 5 -14.29 -13.82 -4.53
CA GLU A 5 -13.46 -12.68 -4.94
C GLU A 5 -13.24 -11.71 -3.76
N LEU A 6 -14.29 -11.41 -3.00
CA LEU A 6 -14.18 -10.55 -1.82
C LEU A 6 -13.30 -11.17 -0.74
N LEU A 7 -13.44 -12.47 -0.51
CA LEU A 7 -12.60 -13.22 0.43
C LEU A 7 -11.12 -13.17 0.01
N LYS A 8 -10.83 -13.30 -1.28
CA LYS A 8 -9.49 -13.17 -1.83
C LYS A 8 -8.87 -11.80 -1.53
N TYR A 9 -9.55 -10.70 -1.86
CA TYR A 9 -9.01 -9.36 -1.58
C TYR A 9 -8.80 -9.11 -0.09
N SER A 10 -9.71 -9.59 0.76
CA SER A 10 -9.58 -9.44 2.22
C SER A 10 -8.34 -10.16 2.76
N ARG A 11 -8.06 -11.38 2.29
CA ARG A 11 -6.91 -12.15 2.73
C ARG A 11 -5.59 -11.61 2.18
N ILE A 12 -5.56 -11.09 0.94
CA ILE A 12 -4.39 -10.39 0.40
C ILE A 12 -4.07 -9.17 1.27
N ARG A 13 -5.09 -8.35 1.59
CA ARG A 13 -4.92 -7.17 2.46
C ARG A 13 -4.35 -7.54 3.83
N ASP A 14 -4.78 -8.66 4.38
CA ASP A 14 -4.40 -9.13 5.71
C ASP A 14 -3.10 -9.96 5.71
N ASP A 15 -2.49 -10.18 4.54
CA ASP A 15 -1.20 -10.86 4.44
C ASP A 15 -0.07 -10.00 5.04
N TYR A 16 0.60 -10.59 6.04
CA TYR A 16 1.63 -9.90 6.80
C TYR A 16 2.87 -9.53 5.96
N ASN A 17 3.28 -10.40 5.03
CA ASN A 17 4.44 -10.14 4.19
C ASN A 17 4.16 -9.02 3.19
N LEU A 18 2.96 -9.00 2.60
CA LEU A 18 2.53 -7.92 1.73
C LEU A 18 2.50 -6.58 2.47
N GLN A 19 1.90 -6.53 3.67
CA GLN A 19 1.88 -5.31 4.49
C GLN A 19 3.28 -4.77 4.76
N ARG A 20 4.24 -5.64 5.10
CA ARG A 20 5.64 -5.24 5.33
C ARG A 20 6.30 -4.69 4.08
N ARG A 21 6.03 -5.29 2.91
CA ARG A 21 6.56 -4.82 1.62
C ARG A 21 5.94 -3.49 1.19
N VAL A 22 4.65 -3.28 1.44
CA VAL A 22 3.98 -2.00 1.23
C VAL A 22 4.63 -0.92 2.10
N ASN A 23 4.82 -1.16 3.40
CA ASN A 23 5.46 -0.19 4.30
C ASN A 23 6.89 0.15 3.87
N ALA A 24 7.67 -0.85 3.47
CA ALA A 24 9.02 -0.64 2.94
C ALA A 24 9.00 0.22 1.67
N ALA A 25 8.07 -0.03 0.75
CA ALA A 25 7.91 0.78 -0.46
C ALA A 25 7.53 2.23 -0.14
N MET A 26 6.63 2.44 0.83
CA MET A 26 6.27 3.78 1.30
C MET A 26 7.45 4.52 1.93
N LEU A 27 8.25 3.84 2.76
CA LEU A 27 9.44 4.43 3.38
C LEU A 27 10.48 4.83 2.32
N VAL A 28 10.77 3.93 1.37
CA VAL A 28 11.71 4.23 0.28
C VAL A 28 11.23 5.43 -0.54
N GLN A 29 9.93 5.49 -0.85
CA GLN A 29 9.35 6.64 -1.56
C GLN A 29 9.46 7.94 -0.76
N ALA A 30 9.19 7.88 0.55
CA ALA A 30 9.26 9.04 1.43
C ALA A 30 10.68 9.58 1.55
N LEU A 31 11.67 8.70 1.76
CA LEU A 31 13.09 9.07 1.80
C LEU A 31 13.57 9.67 0.48
N TYR A 32 13.18 9.08 -0.65
CA TYR A 32 13.50 9.63 -1.97
C TYR A 32 12.98 11.07 -2.13
N TRP A 33 11.77 11.36 -1.63
CA TRP A 33 11.18 12.71 -1.67
C TRP A 33 11.70 13.67 -0.61
N VAL A 34 12.45 13.21 0.39
CA VAL A 34 13.24 14.11 1.24
C VAL A 34 14.42 14.65 0.44
N GLU A 35 15.10 13.79 -0.30
CA GLU A 35 16.25 14.15 -1.14
C GLU A 35 15.83 14.88 -2.43
N ASN A 36 14.65 14.54 -2.96
CA ASN A 36 14.13 15.05 -4.23
C ASN A 36 12.70 15.57 -4.02
N PRO A 37 12.52 16.71 -3.31
CA PRO A 37 11.21 17.20 -2.93
C PRO A 37 10.38 17.59 -4.16
N PRO A 38 9.28 16.87 -4.46
CA PRO A 38 8.34 17.29 -5.49
C PRO A 38 7.43 18.41 -4.95
N ASP A 39 6.67 19.04 -5.84
CA ASP A 39 5.59 19.92 -5.41
C ASP A 39 4.49 19.07 -4.73
N MET A 40 4.25 19.34 -3.45
CA MET A 40 3.36 18.54 -2.60
C MET A 40 2.34 19.42 -1.90
N THR A 41 1.14 18.88 -1.69
CA THR A 41 0.17 19.48 -0.75
C THR A 41 0.62 19.30 0.71
N LEU A 42 -0.05 19.99 1.65
CA LEU A 42 0.25 19.84 3.07
C LEU A 42 0.05 18.40 3.54
N GLU A 43 -1.04 17.75 3.13
CA GLU A 43 -1.39 16.38 3.49
C GLU A 43 -0.34 15.38 2.99
N GLN A 44 0.20 15.61 1.79
CA GLN A 44 1.23 14.75 1.22
C GLN A 44 2.55 14.85 1.99
N ARG A 45 2.91 16.06 2.45
CA ARG A 45 4.06 16.26 3.34
C ARG A 45 3.85 15.62 4.71
N LEU A 46 2.67 15.80 5.32
CA LEU A 46 2.33 15.16 6.59
C LEU A 46 2.40 13.64 6.50
N MET A 47 1.90 13.06 5.40
CA MET A 47 2.01 11.63 5.15
C MET A 47 3.47 11.19 5.01
N ARG A 48 4.30 11.95 4.29
CA ARG A 48 5.73 11.63 4.11
C ARG A 48 6.44 11.60 5.46
N ASP A 49 6.25 12.64 6.26
CA ASP A 49 6.91 12.78 7.56
C ASP A 49 6.41 11.70 8.52
N TRP A 50 5.10 11.43 8.54
CA TRP A 50 4.52 10.36 9.35
C TRP A 50 5.08 8.98 8.99
N VAL A 51 5.24 8.67 7.70
CA VAL A 51 5.82 7.39 7.22
C VAL A 51 7.27 7.24 7.68
N ILE A 52 8.05 8.32 7.70
CA ILE A 52 9.43 8.31 8.18
C ILE A 52 9.48 8.09 9.70
N ASP A 53 8.59 8.72 10.44
CA ASP A 53 8.51 8.61 11.90
C ASP A 53 7.97 7.24 12.36
N HIS A 54 7.12 6.60 11.54
CA HIS A 54 6.45 5.33 11.85
C HIS A 54 6.71 4.25 10.77
N PRO A 55 7.97 3.89 10.47
CA PRO A 55 8.33 3.09 9.29
C PRO A 55 7.79 1.65 9.32
N LEU A 56 7.39 1.17 10.50
CA LEU A 56 6.87 -0.17 10.70
C LEU A 56 5.34 -0.22 10.79
N GLN A 57 4.67 0.95 10.84
CA GLN A 57 3.23 1.03 11.02
C GLN A 57 2.53 1.03 9.66
N PRO A 58 1.62 0.07 9.41
CA PRO A 58 0.89 0.03 8.16
C PRO A 58 -0.06 1.21 8.01
N ILE A 59 -0.16 1.70 6.77
CA ILE A 59 -1.27 2.57 6.37
C ILE A 59 -2.30 1.69 5.68
N ASP A 60 -3.34 1.30 6.42
CA ASP A 60 -4.35 0.31 6.01
C ASP A 60 -4.97 0.62 4.64
N LEU A 61 -5.22 1.91 4.37
CA LEU A 61 -5.77 2.35 3.09
C LEU A 61 -4.80 2.13 1.92
N MET A 62 -3.49 2.32 2.13
CA MET A 62 -2.49 2.01 1.11
C MET A 62 -2.44 0.51 0.84
N THR A 63 -2.40 -0.30 1.90
CA THR A 63 -2.42 -1.76 1.80
C THR A 63 -3.67 -2.24 1.06
N ALA A 64 -4.84 -1.66 1.34
CA ALA A 64 -6.08 -1.98 0.63
C ALA A 64 -6.02 -1.63 -0.87
N TYR A 65 -5.40 -0.51 -1.24
CA TYR A 65 -5.19 -0.17 -2.65
C TYR A 65 -4.24 -1.14 -3.34
N VAL A 66 -3.14 -1.54 -2.68
CA VAL A 66 -2.23 -2.55 -3.22
C VAL A 66 -2.95 -3.89 -3.38
N ALA A 67 -3.68 -4.34 -2.38
CA ALA A 67 -4.38 -5.63 -2.39
C ALA A 67 -5.47 -5.74 -3.48
N THR A 68 -6.03 -4.61 -3.91
CA THR A 68 -7.08 -4.55 -4.93
C THR A 68 -6.55 -4.22 -6.33
N MET A 69 -5.24 -3.98 -6.49
CA MET A 69 -4.62 -3.74 -7.79
C MET A 69 -4.70 -5.02 -8.64
N PRO A 70 -5.16 -4.98 -9.91
CA PRO A 70 -5.30 -6.17 -10.74
C PRO A 70 -4.03 -7.02 -10.83
N GLU A 71 -2.86 -6.40 -10.90
CA GLU A 71 -1.55 -7.05 -10.98
C GLU A 71 -1.17 -7.78 -9.69
N VAL A 72 -1.57 -7.24 -8.54
CA VAL A 72 -1.38 -7.86 -7.21
C VAL A 72 -2.43 -8.93 -6.96
N ALA A 73 -3.67 -8.66 -7.36
CA ALA A 73 -4.79 -9.58 -7.24
C ALA A 73 -4.67 -10.76 -8.22
N ALA A 74 -3.98 -10.61 -9.34
CA ALA A 74 -3.70 -11.69 -10.28
C ALA A 74 -2.57 -12.62 -9.81
N ALA A 75 -1.77 -12.21 -8.81
CA ALA A 75 -0.80 -13.11 -8.18
C ALA A 75 -1.54 -14.38 -7.72
N SER A 76 -0.89 -15.53 -7.90
CA SER A 76 -1.46 -16.87 -7.80
C SER A 76 -2.01 -17.14 -6.40
N VAL A 77 -3.19 -16.60 -6.09
CA VAL A 77 -3.92 -16.95 -4.89
C VAL A 77 -4.44 -18.35 -5.08
N LEU A 78 -3.61 -19.33 -4.71
CA LEU A 78 -4.02 -20.70 -4.55
C LEU A 78 -4.99 -20.73 -3.36
N LEU A 79 -6.29 -20.69 -3.66
CA LEU A 79 -7.35 -20.98 -2.69
C LEU A 79 -7.41 -22.47 -2.33
N GLU A 80 -6.36 -23.26 -2.58
CA GLU A 80 -6.27 -24.62 -2.04
C GLU A 80 -5.91 -24.54 -0.55
N GLY A 81 -6.86 -24.92 0.31
CA GLY A 81 -6.69 -24.86 1.77
C GLY A 81 -6.95 -23.49 2.41
N GLY A 82 -7.32 -22.48 1.62
CA GLY A 82 -7.76 -21.18 2.13
C GLY A 82 -6.66 -20.18 2.50
N GLY A 83 -5.41 -20.45 2.09
CA GLY A 83 -4.31 -19.47 2.18
C GLY A 83 -4.36 -18.44 1.06
N VAL A 84 -3.57 -17.37 1.22
CA VAL A 84 -3.16 -16.47 0.15
C VAL A 84 -1.64 -16.47 0.13
N ASP A 85 -1.05 -16.64 -1.04
CA ASP A 85 0.39 -16.47 -1.24
C ASP A 85 0.62 -15.19 -2.05
N THR A 86 1.27 -14.20 -1.44
CA THR A 86 1.62 -12.93 -2.08
C THR A 86 3.09 -12.86 -2.49
N SER A 87 3.83 -13.97 -2.47
CA SER A 87 5.26 -14.02 -2.81
C SER A 87 5.53 -13.63 -4.26
N GLU A 88 4.61 -13.95 -5.17
CA GLU A 88 4.72 -13.63 -6.61
C GLU A 88 4.34 -12.19 -6.96
N VAL A 89 3.73 -11.44 -6.03
CA VAL A 89 3.46 -10.01 -6.23
C VAL A 89 4.79 -9.31 -6.48
N LYS A 90 4.93 -8.52 -7.54
CA LYS A 90 6.20 -7.84 -7.84
C LYS A 90 6.34 -6.57 -7.00
N ASP A 91 7.55 -6.30 -6.52
CA ASP A 91 7.84 -5.05 -5.81
C ASP A 91 7.62 -3.82 -6.70
N SER A 92 7.75 -3.96 -8.03
CA SER A 92 7.44 -2.89 -8.98
C SER A 92 5.98 -2.45 -8.93
N ASP A 93 5.06 -3.40 -8.76
CA ASP A 93 3.62 -3.14 -8.81
C ASP A 93 3.16 -2.49 -7.50
N ILE A 94 3.75 -2.93 -6.38
CA ILE A 94 3.62 -2.28 -5.07
C ILE A 94 4.12 -0.84 -5.14
N LYS A 95 5.35 -0.62 -5.62
CA LYS A 95 5.95 0.73 -5.74
C LYS A 95 5.14 1.64 -6.63
N TYR A 96 4.68 1.14 -7.78
CA TYR A 96 3.82 1.88 -8.69
C TYR A 96 2.53 2.33 -7.98
N THR A 97 1.85 1.41 -7.28
CA THR A 97 0.62 1.73 -6.55
C THR A 97 0.86 2.76 -5.46
N VAL A 98 1.94 2.59 -4.68
CA VAL A 98 2.33 3.56 -3.64
C VAL A 98 2.48 4.95 -4.21
N GLY A 99 3.20 5.11 -5.33
CA GLY A 99 3.37 6.39 -5.99
C GLY A 99 2.06 7.00 -6.49
N VAL A 100 1.24 6.21 -7.20
CA VAL A 100 -0.03 6.70 -7.80
C VAL A 100 -1.09 7.00 -6.75
N LYS A 101 -1.14 6.22 -5.66
CA LYS A 101 -2.16 6.36 -4.62
C LYS A 101 -1.75 7.25 -3.45
N TRP A 102 -0.49 7.67 -3.39
CA TRP A 102 0.01 8.53 -2.32
C TRP A 102 -0.91 9.71 -2.04
N ASN A 103 -1.25 10.48 -3.08
CA ASN A 103 -2.07 11.67 -2.94
C ASN A 103 -3.47 11.37 -2.41
N THR A 104 -4.06 10.26 -2.84
CA THR A 104 -5.39 9.83 -2.38
C THR A 104 -5.34 9.38 -0.93
N VAL A 105 -4.32 8.61 -0.55
CA VAL A 105 -4.14 8.13 0.83
C VAL A 105 -3.86 9.30 1.76
N ALA A 106 -2.95 10.21 1.38
CA ALA A 106 -2.63 11.43 2.12
C ALA A 106 -3.88 12.26 2.37
N ALA A 107 -4.66 12.51 1.32
CA ALA A 107 -5.88 13.29 1.39
C ALA A 107 -7.03 12.60 2.14
N ASN A 108 -6.95 11.31 2.47
CA ASN A 108 -7.93 10.64 3.34
C ASN A 108 -7.43 10.58 4.78
N GLN A 109 -6.15 10.29 4.96
CA GLN A 109 -5.51 10.13 6.26
C GLN A 109 -5.33 11.47 6.99
N PHE A 110 -4.97 12.51 6.23
CA PHE A 110 -4.64 13.84 6.76
C PHE A 110 -5.58 14.92 6.22
N LYS A 111 -6.76 14.54 5.71
CA LYS A 111 -7.77 15.49 5.24
C LYS A 111 -8.13 16.44 6.38
N ALA A 112 -7.59 17.65 6.31
CA ALA A 112 -7.83 18.75 7.23
C ALA A 112 -8.07 18.30 8.68
N THR A 113 -7.00 18.07 9.43
CA THR A 113 -6.98 18.50 10.84
C THR A 113 -7.01 20.04 10.89
N ALA A 114 -8.10 20.61 10.36
CA ALA A 114 -8.43 22.04 10.39
C ALA A 114 -9.55 22.27 11.40
#